data_AF-A0A7W0TBU5-F1
#
_entry.id   AF-A0A7W0TBU5-F1
#
_cell.length_a   1.000
_cell.length_b   1.000
_cell.length_c   1.000
_cell.angle_alpha   90.00
_cell.angle_beta   90.00
_cell.angle_gamma   90.00
#
_symmetry.space_group_name_H-M   'P 1'
#
loop_
_entity.id
_entity.type
_entity.pdbx_description
1 polymer ?
#
loop_
_entity_poly.entity_id
_entity_poly.type
_entity_poly.pdbx_seq_one_letter_code
_entity_poly.pdbx_strand_id
1 'polypeptide(L)'
;MDLYVWKRPLVSEDEAPQLLERFYEEGDASAFEPSEDVFRFYDELVAMYTDFEGERSDRIIDLSFSWSVPDDVLNGIVALAQKRDLVLYDPQGPTFHSPAGLLVEPVRRDPAVLRQALKALFVGVALVVGGWVLPIPVLDWIAIVIGAFVVLMALYSVLVWLRE
;
A
#
# COMPACT_ATOMS: atom_id res chain seq x y z
N MET A 1 16.91 -2.66 -10.32
CA MET A 1 15.94 -2.32 -9.28
C MET A 1 16.30 -0.94 -8.81
N ASP A 2 15.33 -0.03 -8.77
CA ASP A 2 15.55 1.37 -8.42
C ASP A 2 14.87 1.67 -7.09
N LEU A 3 15.58 2.36 -6.19
CA LEU A 3 15.09 2.77 -4.89
C LEU A 3 15.21 4.28 -4.77
N TYR A 4 14.10 4.94 -4.43
CA TYR A 4 14.03 6.38 -4.30
C TYR A 4 14.02 6.77 -2.83
N VAL A 5 14.85 7.73 -2.44
CA VAL A 5 14.95 8.19 -1.05
C VAL A 5 14.80 9.70 -0.96
N TRP A 6 13.87 10.17 -0.13
CA TRP A 6 13.68 11.61 0.12
C TRP A 6 13.24 11.88 1.56
N LYS A 7 13.27 13.15 1.99
CA LYS A 7 12.84 13.54 3.34
C LYS A 7 11.38 14.01 3.37
N ARG A 8 11.02 14.93 2.46
CA ARG A 8 9.68 15.50 2.33
C ARG A 8 9.35 15.76 0.86
N PRO A 9 8.06 15.73 0.48
CA PRO A 9 6.87 15.53 1.32
C PRO A 9 6.72 14.09 1.81
N LEU A 10 6.01 13.92 2.94
CA LEU A 10 5.57 12.61 3.40
C LEU A 10 4.31 12.24 2.60
N VAL A 11 4.41 11.17 1.83
CA VAL A 11 3.33 10.68 0.95
C VAL A 11 3.01 9.23 1.29
N SER A 12 1.88 8.71 0.80
CA SER A 12 1.60 7.27 0.81
C SER A 12 2.27 6.56 -0.37
N GLU A 13 2.23 5.22 -0.36
CA GLU A 13 2.71 4.37 -1.46
C GLU A 13 2.00 4.72 -2.79
N ASP A 14 0.68 4.97 -2.75
CA ASP A 14 -0.12 5.35 -3.93
C ASP A 14 0.23 6.73 -4.52
N GLU A 15 0.74 7.64 -3.70
CA GLU A 15 1.05 9.03 -4.08
C GLU A 15 2.51 9.19 -4.55
N ALA A 16 3.41 8.32 -4.10
CA ALA A 16 4.83 8.34 -4.47
C ALA A 16 5.09 8.29 -5.99
N PRO A 17 4.41 7.45 -6.81
CA PRO A 17 4.61 7.45 -8.26
C PRO A 17 4.34 8.81 -8.91
N GLN A 18 3.24 9.46 -8.52
CA GLN A 18 2.84 10.76 -9.08
C GLN A 18 3.84 11.85 -8.70
N LEU A 19 4.42 11.77 -7.50
CA LEU A 19 5.45 12.70 -7.05
C LEU A 19 6.73 12.56 -7.87
N LEU A 20 7.15 11.33 -8.17
CA LEU A 20 8.32 11.04 -9.00
C LEU A 20 8.11 11.45 -10.46
N GLU A 21 6.94 11.19 -11.03
CA GLU A 21 6.57 11.61 -12.38
C GLU A 21 6.71 13.13 -12.54
N ARG A 22 6.18 13.92 -11.60
CA ARG A 22 6.33 15.39 -11.61
C ARG A 22 7.78 15.84 -11.55
N PHE A 23 8.62 15.14 -10.79
CA PHE A 23 10.02 15.49 -10.68
C PHE A 23 10.82 15.16 -11.95
N TYR A 24 10.70 13.93 -12.47
CA TYR A 24 11.51 13.47 -13.59
C TYR A 24 10.96 13.88 -14.96
N GLU A 25 9.63 13.87 -15.14
CA GLU A 25 9.01 14.19 -16.42
C GLU A 25 8.72 15.69 -16.57
N GLU A 26 8.21 16.33 -15.52
CA GLU A 26 7.90 17.77 -15.55
C GLU A 26 9.08 18.65 -15.13
N GLY A 27 10.14 18.06 -14.56
CA GLY A 27 11.31 18.78 -14.05
C GLY A 27 11.01 19.62 -12.80
N ASP A 28 9.94 19.30 -12.06
CA ASP A 28 9.53 20.05 -10.87
C ASP A 28 10.40 19.69 -9.66
N ALA A 29 11.59 20.29 -9.59
CA ALA A 29 12.49 20.14 -8.45
C ALA A 29 11.90 20.66 -7.12
N SER A 30 10.81 21.44 -7.16
CA SER A 30 10.13 21.93 -5.96
C SER A 30 9.24 20.87 -5.30
N ALA A 31 9.00 19.75 -5.98
CA ALA A 31 8.25 18.61 -5.45
C ALA A 31 8.87 18.01 -4.18
N PHE A 32 10.18 18.17 -3.98
CA PHE A 32 10.91 17.64 -2.82
C PHE A 32 11.60 18.77 -2.03
N GLU A 33 11.57 18.71 -0.71
CA GLU A 33 12.32 19.66 0.14
C GLU A 33 13.79 19.23 0.27
N PRO A 34 14.77 20.15 0.17
CA PRO A 34 16.16 19.86 0.49
C PRO A 34 16.34 19.39 1.93
N SER A 35 17.21 18.42 2.15
CA SER A 35 17.49 17.89 3.47
C SER A 35 18.94 17.43 3.62
N GLU A 36 19.60 17.86 4.71
CA GLU A 36 20.93 17.35 5.07
C GLU A 36 20.87 15.84 5.39
N ASP A 37 19.74 15.33 5.88
CA ASP A 37 19.59 13.91 6.19
C ASP A 37 19.73 13.04 4.93
N VAL A 38 19.25 13.54 3.78
CA VAL A 38 19.38 12.87 2.48
C VAL A 38 20.85 12.78 2.10
N PHE A 39 21.62 13.88 2.24
CA PHE A 39 23.06 13.86 2.01
C PHE A 39 23.81 12.90 2.94
N ARG A 40 23.50 12.93 4.24
CA ARG A 40 24.15 12.05 5.23
C ARG A 40 23.83 10.59 4.98
N PHE A 41 22.63 10.30 4.50
CA PHE A 41 22.23 8.96 4.09
C PHE A 41 23.09 8.47 2.92
N TYR A 42 23.25 9.28 1.87
CA TYR A 42 24.12 8.93 0.72
C TYR A 42 25.57 8.68 1.15
N ASP A 43 26.14 9.60 1.93
CA ASP A 43 27.53 9.51 2.38
C ASP A 43 27.78 8.25 3.21
N GLU A 44 26.82 7.86 4.07
CA GLU A 44 26.91 6.61 4.83
C GLU A 44 26.69 5.36 3.98
N LEU A 45 25.82 5.39 2.98
CA LEU A 45 25.66 4.28 2.04
C LEU A 45 26.96 4.03 1.26
N VAL A 46 27.56 5.07 0.69
CA VAL A 46 28.82 4.96 -0.06
C VAL A 46 29.97 4.50 0.85
N ALA A 47 29.98 4.93 2.12
CA ALA A 47 30.98 4.48 3.08
C ALA A 47 30.81 3.00 3.49
N MET A 48 29.58 2.49 3.52
CA MET A 48 29.28 1.10 3.86
C MET A 48 29.39 0.16 2.65
N TYR A 49 29.09 0.65 1.45
CA TYR A 49 29.01 -0.12 0.21
C TYR A 49 29.82 0.58 -0.89
N THR A 50 31.02 0.07 -1.14
CA THR A 50 32.02 0.68 -2.04
C THR A 50 31.60 0.72 -3.51
N ASP A 51 30.68 -0.14 -3.93
CA ASP A 51 30.21 -0.29 -5.33
C ASP A 51 28.90 0.46 -5.61
N PHE A 52 28.61 1.51 -4.82
CA PHE A 52 27.36 2.23 -4.93
C PHE A 52 27.42 3.30 -6.04
N GLU A 53 26.63 3.13 -7.10
CA GLU A 53 26.40 4.13 -8.15
C GLU A 53 25.01 4.76 -7.94
N GLY A 54 24.97 6.08 -7.74
CA GLY A 54 23.71 6.82 -7.57
C GLY A 54 23.88 8.30 -7.88
N GLU A 55 22.78 8.96 -8.22
CA GLU A 55 22.77 10.40 -8.45
C GLU A 55 22.59 11.14 -7.12
N ARG A 56 23.59 11.97 -6.78
CA ARG A 56 23.60 12.73 -5.54
C ARG A 56 22.83 14.03 -5.71
N SER A 57 21.70 14.15 -5.02
CA SER A 57 20.96 15.41 -4.88
C SER A 57 20.65 15.69 -3.40
N ASP A 58 20.41 16.96 -3.09
CA ASP A 58 20.04 17.43 -1.74
C ASP A 58 18.58 17.14 -1.37
N ARG A 59 17.77 16.71 -2.35
CA ARG A 59 16.31 16.57 -2.22
C ARG A 59 15.85 15.12 -2.29
N ILE A 60 16.32 14.41 -3.30
CA ILE A 60 15.99 13.02 -3.59
C ILE A 60 17.26 12.31 -4.02
N ILE A 61 17.38 11.03 -3.69
CA ILE A 61 18.42 10.16 -4.20
C ILE A 61 17.76 9.04 -4.98
N ASP A 62 18.28 8.81 -6.19
CA ASP A 62 17.99 7.63 -7.00
C ASP A 62 19.10 6.60 -6.77
N LEU A 63 18.71 5.45 -6.24
CA LEU A 63 19.59 4.34 -5.95
C LEU A 63 19.31 3.21 -6.95
N SER A 64 20.18 3.03 -7.95
CA SER A 64 20.06 1.93 -8.90
C SER A 64 20.88 0.72 -8.45
N PHE A 65 20.20 -0.41 -8.28
CA PHE A 65 20.77 -1.68 -7.83
C PHE A 65 20.65 -2.77 -8.90
N SER A 66 21.63 -3.67 -8.93
CA SER A 66 21.48 -4.94 -9.64
C SER A 66 20.44 -5.82 -8.94
N TRP A 67 19.72 -6.65 -9.71
CA TRP A 67 18.73 -7.60 -9.16
C TRP A 67 19.31 -8.68 -8.24
N SER A 68 20.63 -8.72 -8.08
CA SER A 68 21.38 -9.69 -7.28
C SER A 68 21.91 -9.10 -5.96
N VAL A 69 21.38 -7.96 -5.51
CA VAL A 69 21.78 -7.39 -4.21
C VAL A 69 21.38 -8.33 -3.08
N PRO A 70 22.31 -8.67 -2.17
CA PRO A 70 22.00 -9.47 -0.99
C PRO A 70 20.95 -8.82 -0.07
N ASP A 71 20.09 -9.62 0.54
CA ASP A 71 19.02 -9.15 1.44
C ASP A 71 19.54 -8.33 2.64
N ASP A 72 20.75 -8.63 3.14
CA ASP A 72 21.38 -7.90 4.25
C ASP A 72 21.75 -6.46 3.87
N VAL A 73 22.13 -6.23 2.61
CA VAL A 73 22.38 -4.89 2.07
C VAL A 73 21.07 -4.10 2.02
N LEU A 74 20.01 -4.71 1.47
CA LEU A 74 18.69 -4.08 1.38
C LEU A 74 18.15 -3.73 2.78
N ASN A 75 18.25 -4.65 3.74
CA ASN A 75 17.85 -4.41 5.12
C ASN A 75 18.70 -3.30 5.78
N GLY A 76 19.99 -3.21 5.46
CA GLY A 76 20.87 -2.13 5.91
C GLY A 76 20.42 -0.76 5.39
N ILE A 77 20.04 -0.68 4.11
CA ILE A 77 19.51 0.54 3.48
C ILE A 77 18.21 0.97 4.16
N VAL A 78 17.27 0.04 4.36
CA VAL A 78 15.99 0.30 5.04
C VAL A 78 16.22 0.80 6.48
N ALA A 79 17.10 0.14 7.23
CA ALA A 79 17.42 0.55 8.61
C ALA A 79 18.09 1.95 8.66
N LEU A 80 18.90 2.27 7.66
CA LEU A 80 19.54 3.57 7.54
C LEU A 80 18.53 4.69 7.24
N ALA A 81 17.57 4.41 6.35
CA ALA A 81 16.49 5.32 6.02
C ALA A 81 15.59 5.56 7.24
N GLN A 82 15.25 4.50 7.98
CA GLN A 82 14.53 4.56 9.26
C GLN A 82 15.23 5.45 10.28
N LYS A 83 16.52 5.21 10.51
CA LYS A 83 17.33 5.95 11.49
C LYS A 83 17.34 7.46 11.21
N ARG A 84 17.23 7.85 9.94
CA ARG A 84 17.23 9.25 9.48
C ARG A 84 15.86 9.81 9.20
N ASP A 85 14.82 9.03 9.48
CA ASP A 85 13.46 9.45 9.25
C ASP A 85 13.31 9.89 7.77
N LEU A 86 13.76 9.04 6.82
CA LEU A 86 13.62 9.22 5.36
C LEU A 86 12.55 8.30 4.75
N VAL A 87 11.87 8.81 3.72
CA VAL A 87 10.99 7.99 2.88
C VAL A 87 11.87 7.20 1.92
N LEU A 88 11.61 5.90 1.81
CA LEU A 88 12.25 4.96 0.90
C LEU A 88 11.15 4.26 0.11
N TYR A 89 11.21 4.33 -1.21
CA TYR A 89 10.18 3.77 -2.11
C TYR A 89 10.82 2.93 -3.21
N ASP A 90 10.25 1.75 -3.41
CA ASP A 90 10.56 0.79 -4.46
C ASP A 90 9.38 0.69 -5.43
N PRO A 91 9.51 1.14 -6.69
CA PRO A 91 8.42 1.02 -7.66
C PRO A 91 8.18 -0.42 -8.15
N GLN A 92 9.12 -1.35 -7.92
CA GLN A 92 9.07 -2.71 -8.47
C GLN A 92 8.75 -3.77 -7.40
N GLY A 93 8.72 -3.39 -6.13
CA GLY A 93 8.51 -4.29 -4.99
C GLY A 93 7.61 -3.67 -3.92
N PRO A 94 7.27 -4.44 -2.87
CA PRO A 94 6.40 -3.98 -1.78
C PRO A 94 7.12 -3.05 -0.79
N THR A 95 8.31 -2.56 -1.13
CA THR A 95 9.20 -1.89 -0.18
C THR A 95 8.88 -0.39 -0.17
N PHE A 96 7.90 -0.03 0.64
CA PHE A 96 7.63 1.36 1.00
C PHE A 96 7.88 1.58 2.48
N HIS A 97 8.79 2.49 2.80
CA HIS A 97 9.04 2.94 4.16
C HIS A 97 8.84 4.44 4.22
N SER A 98 7.93 4.89 5.08
CA SER A 98 7.78 6.30 5.42
C SER A 98 8.16 6.47 6.89
N PRO A 99 8.92 7.54 7.23
CA PRO A 99 9.31 7.85 8.60
C PRO A 99 8.11 8.00 9.54
N ALA A 100 6.99 8.41 8.94
CA ALA A 100 5.69 8.32 9.55
C ALA A 100 5.25 6.86 9.64
N GLY A 101 5.76 6.14 10.64
CA GLY A 101 5.02 5.04 11.31
C GLY A 101 3.72 5.52 11.99
N LEU A 102 3.13 6.61 11.50
CA LEU A 102 1.95 7.34 11.98
C LEU A 102 1.01 7.76 10.86
N LEU A 103 1.37 7.61 9.58
CA LEU A 103 0.38 7.56 8.51
C LEU A 103 -0.08 6.10 8.38
N VAL A 104 -0.76 5.63 9.43
CA VAL A 104 -1.80 4.61 9.25
C VAL A 104 -2.62 5.15 8.07
N GLU A 105 -2.64 4.44 6.95
CA GLU A 105 -3.69 4.67 5.96
C GLU A 105 -4.98 4.80 6.77
N PRO A 106 -5.73 5.91 6.75
CA PRO A 106 -7.10 5.81 7.22
C PRO A 106 -7.67 4.70 6.36
N VAL A 107 -8.01 3.54 6.97
CA VAL A 107 -8.69 2.44 6.28
C VAL A 107 -9.78 3.14 5.50
N ARG A 108 -9.57 3.28 4.18
CA ARG A 108 -10.45 4.13 3.38
C ARG A 108 -11.71 3.30 3.34
N ARG A 109 -12.67 3.64 4.20
CA ARG A 109 -13.98 2.99 4.27
C ARG A 109 -14.60 3.16 2.90
N ASP A 110 -14.37 2.21 2.03
CA ASP A 110 -14.85 2.30 0.66
C ASP A 110 -16.36 2.12 0.71
N PRO A 111 -17.15 3.17 0.39
CA PRO A 111 -18.61 3.05 0.36
C PRO A 111 -19.07 2.03 -0.68
N ALA A 112 -18.22 1.59 -1.61
CA ALA A 112 -18.51 0.47 -2.49
C ALA A 112 -18.60 -0.87 -1.73
N VAL A 113 -17.76 -1.12 -0.71
CA VAL A 113 -17.81 -2.35 0.10
C VAL A 113 -19.13 -2.42 0.88
N LEU A 114 -19.54 -1.32 1.52
CA LEU A 114 -20.84 -1.24 2.18
C LEU A 114 -22.01 -1.43 1.21
N ARG A 115 -21.96 -0.78 0.04
CA ARG A 115 -22.99 -0.94 -1.01
C ARG A 115 -23.05 -2.37 -1.55
N GLN A 116 -21.91 -3.04 -1.73
CA GLN A 116 -21.86 -4.43 -2.18
C GLN A 116 -22.39 -5.38 -1.10
N ALA A 117 -22.03 -5.18 0.17
CA ALA A 117 -22.53 -5.99 1.27
C ALA A 117 -24.06 -5.85 1.43
N LEU A 118 -24.61 -4.64 1.30
CA LEU A 118 -26.05 -4.41 1.32
C LEU A 118 -26.77 -5.10 0.14
N LYS A 119 -26.19 -5.08 -1.06
CA LYS A 119 -26.72 -5.82 -2.22
C LYS A 119 -26.69 -7.32 -1.99
N ALA A 120 -25.58 -7.85 -1.48
CA ALA A 120 -25.44 -9.26 -1.16
C ALA A 120 -26.46 -9.71 -0.09
N LEU A 121 -26.68 -8.88 0.93
CA LEU A 121 -27.71 -9.12 1.94
C LEU A 121 -29.11 -9.22 1.32
N PHE A 122 -29.47 -8.28 0.43
CA PHE A 122 -30.77 -8.30 -0.25
C PHE A 122 -30.95 -9.55 -1.12
N VAL A 123 -29.92 -9.94 -1.87
CA VAL A 123 -29.93 -11.16 -2.69
C VAL A 123 -30.05 -12.41 -1.81
N GLY A 124 -29.29 -12.48 -0.73
CA GLY A 124 -29.36 -13.60 0.21
C GLY A 124 -30.74 -13.76 0.85
N VAL A 125 -31.36 -12.66 1.30
CA VAL A 125 -32.72 -12.67 1.83
C VAL A 125 -33.74 -13.09 0.76
N ALA A 126 -33.61 -12.58 -0.47
CA ALA A 126 -34.50 -12.96 -1.57
C ALA A 126 -34.38 -14.46 -1.92
N LEU A 127 -33.19 -15.05 -1.84
CA LEU A 127 -32.99 -16.49 -2.04
C LEU A 127 -33.63 -17.32 -0.93
N VAL A 128 -33.50 -16.90 0.34
CA VAL A 128 -34.14 -17.61 1.46
C VAL A 128 -35.67 -17.55 1.36
N VAL A 129 -36.23 -16.37 1.10
CA VAL A 129 -37.69 -16.19 0.93
C VAL A 129 -38.18 -16.92 -0.32
N GLY A 130 -37.43 -16.87 -1.42
CA GLY A 130 -37.75 -17.56 -2.66
C GLY A 130 -37.72 -19.09 -2.52
N GLY A 131 -36.77 -19.63 -1.75
CA GLY A 131 -36.71 -21.05 -1.39
C GLY A 131 -38.03 -21.54 -0.78
N TRP A 132 -38.54 -20.79 0.20
CA TRP A 132 -39.78 -21.12 0.91
C TRP A 132 -41.04 -21.14 0.04
N VAL A 133 -41.02 -20.45 -1.12
CA VAL A 133 -42.15 -20.39 -2.06
C VAL A 133 -42.04 -21.49 -3.12
N LEU A 134 -40.87 -22.12 -3.29
CA LEU A 134 -40.66 -23.14 -4.31
C LEU A 134 -41.24 -24.50 -3.86
N PRO A 135 -42.10 -25.14 -4.67
CA PRO A 135 -42.72 -26.43 -4.34
C PRO A 135 -41.79 -27.64 -4.55
N ILE A 136 -40.50 -27.41 -4.82
CA ILE A 136 -39.53 -28.47 -5.15
C ILE A 136 -38.59 -28.69 -3.94
N PRO A 137 -38.73 -29.82 -3.20
CA PRO A 137 -38.12 -29.98 -1.88
C PRO A 137 -36.59 -29.94 -1.87
N VAL A 138 -35.94 -30.39 -2.95
CA VAL A 138 -34.47 -30.38 -3.05
C VAL A 138 -33.94 -28.97 -3.32
N LEU A 139 -34.67 -28.17 -4.10
CA LEU A 139 -34.28 -26.80 -4.46
C LEU A 139 -34.53 -25.82 -3.31
N ASP A 140 -35.56 -26.04 -2.51
CA ASP A 140 -35.87 -25.23 -1.31
C ASP A 140 -34.70 -25.26 -0.31
N TRP A 141 -34.27 -26.44 0.11
CA TRP A 141 -33.18 -26.56 1.10
C TRP A 141 -31.84 -26.00 0.60
N ILE A 142 -31.51 -26.21 -0.68
CA ILE A 142 -30.28 -25.67 -1.28
C ILE A 142 -30.32 -24.14 -1.32
N ALA A 143 -31.45 -23.55 -1.73
CA ALA A 143 -31.62 -22.10 -1.78
C ALA A 143 -31.52 -21.46 -0.38
N ILE A 144 -32.10 -22.10 0.64
CA ILE A 144 -32.01 -21.64 2.03
C ILE A 144 -30.56 -21.65 2.51
N VAL A 145 -29.80 -22.72 2.29
CA VAL A 145 -28.41 -22.85 2.75
C VAL A 145 -27.51 -21.81 2.07
N ILE A 146 -27.63 -21.65 0.76
CA ILE A 146 -26.84 -20.66 -0.01
C ILE A 146 -27.20 -19.24 0.43
N GLY A 147 -28.49 -18.94 0.56
CA GLY A 147 -28.96 -17.62 0.99
C GLY A 147 -28.49 -17.27 2.40
N ALA A 148 -28.57 -18.21 3.34
CA ALA A 148 -28.08 -18.02 4.72
C ALA A 148 -26.56 -17.76 4.76
N PHE A 149 -25.78 -18.49 3.96
CA PHE A 149 -24.34 -18.29 3.85
C PHE A 149 -23.99 -16.90 3.32
N VAL A 150 -24.67 -16.45 2.26
CA VAL A 150 -24.47 -15.11 1.67
C VAL A 150 -24.82 -14.00 2.66
N VAL A 151 -25.92 -14.15 3.42
CA VAL A 151 -26.30 -13.21 4.49
C VAL A 151 -25.23 -13.14 5.58
N LEU A 152 -24.71 -14.28 6.01
CA LEU A 152 -23.71 -14.36 7.07
C LEU A 152 -22.38 -13.72 6.64
N MET A 153 -21.95 -13.97 5.39
CA MET A 153 -20.78 -13.31 4.81
C MET A 153 -20.98 -11.80 4.68
N ALA A 154 -22.14 -11.34 4.23
CA ALA A 154 -22.44 -9.90 4.14
C ALA A 154 -22.41 -9.23 5.52
N LEU A 155 -23.00 -9.87 6.54
CA LEU A 155 -22.97 -9.37 7.93
C LEU A 155 -21.56 -9.34 8.49
N TYR A 156 -20.75 -10.37 8.22
CA TYR A 156 -19.35 -10.42 8.62
C TYR A 156 -18.55 -9.28 7.99
N SER A 157 -18.69 -9.06 6.69
CA SER A 157 -18.03 -7.94 6.00
C SER A 157 -18.44 -6.58 6.55
N VAL A 158 -19.71 -6.38 6.89
CA VAL A 158 -20.17 -5.15 7.56
C VAL A 158 -19.59 -5.02 8.98
N LEU A 159 -19.50 -6.11 9.73
CA LEU A 159 -18.95 -6.11 11.09
C LEU A 159 -17.45 -5.80 11.11
N VAL A 160 -16.69 -6.37 10.17
CA VAL A 160 -15.27 -6.08 9.98
C VAL A 160 -15.09 -4.60 9.63
N TRP A 161 -15.86 -4.10 8.66
CA TRP A 161 -15.86 -2.69 8.26
C TRP A 161 -16.25 -1.71 9.38
N LEU A 162 -17.09 -2.13 10.33
CA LEU A 162 -17.47 -1.33 11.50
C LEU A 162 -16.41 -1.33 12.62
N ARG A 163 -15.56 -2.37 12.67
CA ARG A 163 -14.50 -2.53 13.68
C ARG A 163 -13.19 -1.86 13.29
N GLU A 164 -12.98 -1.66 11.99
CA GLU A 164 -11.91 -0.85 11.39
C GLU A 164 -12.28 0.64 11.36
#